data_AF-A0A7V1MIC1-F1
#
_entry.id   AF-A0A7V1MIC1-F1
#
_cell.length_a   1.000
_cell.length_b   1.000
_cell.length_c   1.000
_cell.angle_alpha   90.00
_cell.angle_beta   90.00
_cell.angle_gamma   90.00
#
_symmetry.space_group_name_H-M   'P 1'
#
loop_
_entity.id
_entity.type
_entity.pdbx_description
1 polymer ?
#
loop_
_entity_poly.entity_id
_entity_poly.type
_entity_poly.pdbx_seq_one_letter_code
_entity_poly.pdbx_strand_id
1 'polypeptide(L)'
;MLIGVKDADDAGVYLLDEQTAIVFTTDFFTPVVDDPYAFGQIAVANALSDLYAKGVEPLIALNLVGFPAKKLPLRLLSEILRGGA
;
A
#
# COMPACT_ATOMS: atom_id res chain seq x y z
N MET A 1 -1.94 15.01 15.85
CA MET A 1 -1.27 14.61 14.59
C MET A 1 0.17 15.09 14.69
N LEU A 2 1.14 14.19 14.57
CA LEU A 2 2.55 14.52 14.81
C LEU A 2 3.26 14.95 13.51
N ILE A 3 2.87 14.35 12.38
CA ILE A 3 3.36 14.65 11.03
C ILE A 3 2.17 14.52 10.08
N GLY A 4 1.96 15.51 9.20
CA GLY A 4 0.84 15.52 8.26
C GLY A 4 1.17 16.04 6.88
N VAL A 5 0.14 16.26 6.05
CA VAL A 5 0.24 16.65 4.63
C VAL A 5 1.13 17.88 4.38
N LYS A 6 1.33 18.73 5.39
CA LYS A 6 2.15 19.94 5.28
C LYS A 6 3.66 19.66 5.31
N ASP A 7 4.06 18.50 5.82
CA ASP A 7 5.47 18.15 6.01
C ASP A 7 6.05 17.40 4.80
N ALA A 8 5.25 17.17 3.74
CA ALA A 8 5.63 16.47 2.50
C ALA A 8 6.31 15.12 2.77
N ASP A 9 5.78 14.36 3.74
CA ASP A 9 6.27 13.04 4.11
C ASP A 9 5.40 11.94 3.48
N ASP A 10 6.02 10.81 3.14
CA ASP A 10 5.40 9.67 2.44
C ASP A 10 4.50 8.82 3.36
N ALA A 11 4.33 9.23 4.62
CA ALA A 11 3.45 8.60 5.59
C ALA A 11 2.79 9.63 6.55
N GLY A 12 1.54 9.38 6.91
CA GLY A 12 0.84 10.12 7.96
C GLY A 12 1.08 9.51 9.34
N VAL A 13 1.28 10.37 10.36
CA VAL A 13 1.51 9.92 11.74
C VAL A 13 0.46 10.51 12.70
N TYR A 14 -0.27 9.61 13.36
CA TYR A 14 -1.32 9.96 14.31
C TYR A 14 -1.00 9.41 15.71
N LEU A 15 -0.92 10.30 16.71
CA LEU A 15 -0.75 9.90 18.11
C LEU A 15 -2.06 9.33 18.66
N LEU A 16 -2.00 8.11 19.21
CA LEU A 16 -3.09 7.51 19.97
C LEU A 16 -3.07 7.98 21.43
N ASP A 17 -1.87 8.09 22.00
CA ASP A 17 -1.61 8.54 23.37
C ASP A 17 -0.19 9.13 23.49
N GLU A 18 0.29 9.36 24.71
CA GLU A 18 1.60 9.98 24.98
C GLU A 18 2.81 9.14 24.50
N GLN A 19 2.61 7.83 24.28
CA GLN A 19 3.69 6.88 23.97
C GLN A 19 3.46 6.10 22.67
N THR A 20 2.24 6.14 22.13
CA THR A 20 1.84 5.32 20.99
C THR A 20 1.40 6.17 19.80
N ALA A 21 1.95 5.87 18.62
CA ALA A 21 1.54 6.46 17.36
C ALA A 21 1.18 5.38 16.34
N ILE A 22 0.20 5.69 15.48
CA ILE A 22 -0.07 4.96 14.25
C ILE A 22 0.62 5.69 13.11
N VAL A 23 1.36 4.95 12.30
CA VAL A 23 1.89 5.39 11.02
C VAL A 23 1.10 4.70 9.93
N PHE A 24 0.62 5.47 8.95
CA PHE A 24 -0.08 4.93 7.79
C PHE A 24 0.48 5.56 6.52
N THR A 25 0.66 4.73 5.49
CA THR A 25 0.97 5.15 4.12
C THR A 25 -0.07 4.54 3.19
N THR A 26 -0.21 5.11 2.00
CA THR A 26 -1.02 4.56 0.93
C THR A 26 -0.35 4.85 -0.39
N ASP A 27 -0.22 3.83 -1.23
CA ASP A 27 0.31 3.96 -2.57
C ASP A 27 -0.43 3.04 -3.52
N PHE A 28 -0.72 3.54 -4.72
CA PHE A 28 -1.31 2.75 -5.80
C PHE A 28 -0.86 3.30 -7.14
N PHE A 29 -0.66 2.41 -8.10
CA PHE A 29 -0.18 2.78 -9.43
C PHE A 29 -0.69 1.80 -10.48
N THR A 30 -0.55 2.19 -11.75
CA THR A 30 -0.89 1.34 -12.89
C THR A 30 0.14 0.23 -13.09
N PRO A 31 -0.21 -0.91 -13.72
CA PRO A 31 0.72 -2.03 -13.92
C PRO A 31 2.05 -1.62 -14.55
N VAL A 32 3.15 -2.06 -13.94
CA VAL A 32 4.55 -1.83 -14.40
C VAL A 32 5.18 -3.06 -15.04
N VAL A 33 4.55 -4.22 -14.88
CA VAL A 33 4.95 -5.51 -15.46
C VAL A 33 3.71 -6.26 -15.94
N ASP A 34 3.90 -7.19 -16.88
CA ASP A 34 2.79 -7.94 -17.49
C ASP A 34 2.26 -9.07 -16.62
N ASP A 35 3.12 -9.67 -15.78
CA ASP A 35 2.71 -10.76 -14.88
C ASP A 35 1.86 -10.20 -13.72
N PRO A 36 0.57 -10.59 -13.61
CA PRO A 36 -0.32 -9.98 -12.63
C PRO A 36 0.08 -10.29 -11.18
N TYR A 37 0.62 -11.48 -10.93
CA TYR A 37 1.06 -11.89 -9.59
C TYR A 37 2.28 -11.07 -9.16
N ALA A 38 3.29 -10.94 -10.01
CA ALA A 38 4.46 -10.10 -9.78
C ALA A 38 4.06 -8.62 -9.62
N PHE A 39 3.10 -8.11 -10.40
CA PHE A 39 2.58 -6.77 -10.20
C PHE A 39 1.99 -6.58 -8.79
N GLY A 40 1.21 -7.55 -8.29
CA GLY A 40 0.71 -7.54 -6.92
C GLY A 40 1.82 -7.49 -5.87
N GLN A 41 2.87 -8.29 -6.04
CA GLN A 41 4.04 -8.30 -5.14
C GLN A 41 4.76 -6.94 -5.14
N ILE A 42 4.98 -6.36 -6.33
CA ILE A 42 5.64 -5.05 -6.47
C ILE A 42 4.79 -3.95 -5.83
N ALA A 43 3.46 -3.97 -6.02
CA ALA A 43 2.55 -2.99 -5.44
C ALA A 43 2.60 -2.98 -3.91
N VAL A 44 2.56 -4.15 -3.28
CA VAL A 44 2.65 -4.26 -1.82
C VAL A 44 4.05 -3.91 -1.32
N ALA A 45 5.10 -4.35 -2.00
CA ALA A 45 6.47 -4.00 -1.62
C ALA A 45 6.69 -2.49 -1.62
N ASN A 46 6.16 -1.77 -2.63
CA ASN A 46 6.23 -0.32 -2.72
C ASN A 46 5.48 0.33 -1.55
N ALA A 47 4.20 -0.02 -1.35
CA ALA A 47 3.38 0.56 -0.29
C ALA A 47 3.94 0.28 1.12
N LEU A 48 4.58 -0.87 1.35
CA LEU A 48 5.21 -1.16 2.65
C LEU A 48 6.58 -0.50 2.83
N SER A 49 7.23 -0.08 1.75
CA SER A 49 8.58 0.47 1.82
C SER A 49 8.66 1.77 2.62
N ASP A 50 7.61 2.60 2.60
CA ASP A 50 7.57 3.83 3.40
C ASP A 50 7.54 3.52 4.89
N LEU A 51 6.81 2.48 5.30
CA LEU A 51 6.76 2.04 6.70
C LEU A 51 8.14 1.54 7.16
N TYR A 52 8.79 0.70 6.35
CA TYR A 52 10.15 0.25 6.66
C TYR A 52 11.16 1.40 6.69
N ALA A 53 11.03 2.39 5.80
CA ALA A 53 11.88 3.58 5.79
C ALA A 53 11.71 4.44 7.06
N LYS A 54 10.53 4.38 7.71
CA LYS A 54 10.27 5.02 9.01
C LYS A 54 10.62 4.14 10.21
N GLY A 55 11.16 2.94 9.99
CA GLY A 55 11.53 2.00 11.05
C GLY A 55 10.33 1.44 11.81
N VAL A 56 9.14 1.44 11.19
CA VAL A 56 7.92 0.90 11.80
C VAL A 56 7.59 -0.47 11.22
N GLU A 57 7.01 -1.34 12.06
CA GLU A 57 6.54 -2.65 11.67
C GLU A 57 5.10 -2.57 11.13
N PRO A 58 4.81 -3.06 9.91
CA PRO A 58 3.44 -3.08 9.39
C PRO A 58 2.53 -4.01 10.19
N LEU A 59 1.42 -3.48 10.71
CA LEU A 59 0.46 -4.25 11.51
C LEU A 59 -0.76 -4.73 10.70
N ILE A 60 -1.24 -3.88 9.80
CA ILE A 60 -2.42 -4.11 8.97
C ILE A 60 -2.20 -3.52 7.58
N ALA A 61 -2.87 -4.07 6.57
CA ALA A 61 -2.86 -3.56 5.21
C ALA A 61 -4.29 -3.55 4.65
N LEU A 62 -4.57 -2.58 3.76
CA LEU A 62 -5.84 -2.47 3.04
C LEU A 62 -5.56 -2.38 1.54
N ASN A 63 -6.11 -3.31 0.77
CA ASN A 63 -6.00 -3.28 -0.68
C ASN A 63 -6.84 -2.14 -1.27
N LEU A 64 -6.21 -1.24 -2.04
CA LEU A 64 -6.87 -0.23 -2.85
C LEU A 64 -6.86 -0.66 -4.33
N VAL A 65 -8.03 -0.96 -4.88
CA VAL A 65 -8.14 -1.59 -6.20
C VAL A 65 -9.04 -0.79 -7.14
N GLY A 66 -8.47 -0.35 -8.26
CA GLY A 66 -9.21 0.06 -9.45
C GLY A 66 -9.03 -0.96 -10.57
N PHE A 67 -10.09 -1.69 -10.94
CA PHE A 67 -10.00 -2.74 -11.96
C PHE A 67 -11.10 -2.62 -13.03
N PRO A 68 -10.76 -2.61 -14.34
CA PRO A 68 -11.74 -2.49 -15.42
C PRO A 68 -12.42 -3.84 -15.72
N ALA A 69 -13.27 -4.31 -14.81
CA ALA A 69 -13.92 -5.63 -14.88
C ALA A 69 -14.75 -5.90 -16.15
N LYS A 70 -15.17 -4.85 -16.88
CA LYS A 70 -15.85 -4.97 -18.18
C LYS A 70 -14.92 -5.24 -19.36
N LYS A 71 -13.61 -4.98 -19.20
CA LYS A 71 -12.60 -5.09 -20.25
C LYS A 71 -11.61 -6.22 -20.01
N LEU A 72 -11.38 -6.58 -18.74
CA LEU A 72 -10.40 -7.59 -18.36
C LEU A 72 -11.04 -8.72 -17.54
N PRO A 73 -10.57 -9.97 -17.71
CA PRO A 73 -11.10 -11.09 -16.96
C PRO A 73 -10.72 -11.00 -15.47
N LEU A 74 -11.69 -11.26 -14.59
CA LEU A 74 -11.51 -11.18 -13.12
C LEU A 74 -10.42 -12.10 -12.58
N ARG A 75 -10.03 -13.15 -13.32
CA ARG A 75 -8.87 -13.98 -12.96
C ARG A 75 -7.59 -13.16 -12.80
N LEU A 76 -7.41 -12.11 -13.61
CA LEU A 76 -6.21 -11.26 -13.50
C LEU A 76 -6.23 -10.49 -12.18
N LEU A 77 -7.40 -9.96 -11.77
CA LEU A 77 -7.55 -9.34 -10.47
C LEU A 77 -7.25 -10.33 -9.34
N SER A 78 -7.73 -11.58 -9.45
CA SER A 78 -7.42 -12.63 -8.47
C SER A 78 -5.91 -12.88 -8.36
N GLU A 79 -5.18 -12.93 -9.48
CA GLU A 79 -3.73 -13.12 -9.45
C GLU A 79 -2.99 -11.92 -8.85
N ILE A 80 -3.43 -10.69 -9.15
CA ILE A 80 -2.87 -9.47 -8.52
C ILE A 80 -3.06 -9.51 -7.01
N LEU A 81 -4.28 -9.81 -6.55
CA LEU A 81 -4.59 -9.89 -5.12
C LEU A 81 -3.80 -11.00 -4.42
N ARG A 82 -3.54 -12.13 -5.10
CA ARG A 82 -2.69 -13.20 -4.57
C ARG A 82 -1.22 -12.80 -4.47
N GLY A 83 -0.74 -11.96 -5.38
CA GLY A 83 0.62 -11.42 -5.31
C GLY A 83 0.83 -10.47 -4.15
N GLY A 84 -0.22 -9.74 -3.76
CA GLY A 84 -0.20 -8.82 -2.62
C GLY A 84 -0.68 -9.40 -1.29
N ALA A 85 -0.92 -10.72 -1.20
CA ALA A 85 -1.43 -11.39 0.00
C ALA A 85 -0.33 -12.04 0.84
#